data_AF-A0A8I0T292-F1
#
_entry.id   AF-A0A8I0T292-F1
#
_cell.length_a   1.000
_cell.length_b   1.000
_cell.length_c   1.000
_cell.angle_alpha   90.00
_cell.angle_beta   90.00
_cell.angle_gamma   90.00
#
_symmetry.space_group_name_H-M   'P 1'
#
loop_
_entity.id
_entity.type
_entity.pdbx_description
1 polymer ?
#
loop_
_entity_poly.entity_id
_entity_poly.type
_entity_poly.pdbx_seq_one_letter_code
_entity_poly.pdbx_strand_id
1 'polypeptide(L)' 'MLEISGLSKTYDNGVHALRGVELSIPKGMFGLLCPNSAGR' A
#
# COMPACT_ATOMS: atom_id res chain seq x y z
N MET A 1 13.68 5.87 -7.67
CA MET A 1 12.67 6.66 -6.98
C MET A 1 11.35 6.19 -7.56
N LEU A 2 10.58 5.47 -6.76
CA LEU A 2 9.27 4.96 -7.16
C LEU A 2 8.24 5.83 -6.44
N GLU A 3 7.32 6.39 -7.20
CA GLU A 3 6.20 7.15 -6.66
C GLU A 3 4.91 6.46 -7.07
N ILE A 4 4.09 6.17 -6.09
CA ILE A 4 2.75 5.62 -6.27
C ILE A 4 1.80 6.60 -5.61
N SER A 5 0.81 7.05 -6.37
CA SER A 5 -0.24 7.94 -5.88
C SER A 5 -1.60 7.31 -6.03
N GLY A 6 -2.50 7.61 -5.08
CA GLY A 6 -3.89 7.18 -5.10
C GLY A 6 -4.10 5.66 -5.10
N LEU A 7 -3.17 4.86 -4.57
CA LEU A 7 -3.29 3.41 -4.59
C LEU A 7 -4.51 2.96 -3.78
N SER A 8 -5.50 2.42 -4.48
CA SER A 8 -6.73 1.90 -3.91
C SER A 8 -6.88 0.44 -4.28
N LYS A 9 -7.13 -0.41 -3.29
CA LYS A 9 -7.36 -1.84 -3.48
C LYS A 9 -8.52 -2.27 -2.63
N THR A 10 -9.52 -2.84 -3.29
CA THR A 10 -10.67 -3.48 -2.66
C THR A 10 -10.62 -4.95 -3.06
N TYR A 11 -10.70 -5.84 -2.09
CA TYR A 11 -10.85 -7.27 -2.33
C TYR A 11 -12.29 -7.60 -2.73
N ASP A 12 -12.49 -8.73 -3.41
CA ASP A 12 -13.81 -9.15 -3.91
C ASP A 12 -14.84 -9.37 -2.79
N ASN A 13 -14.38 -9.58 -1.56
CA ASN A 13 -15.21 -9.65 -0.35
C ASN A 13 -15.64 -8.26 0.19
N GLY A 14 -15.35 -7.17 -0.55
CA GLY A 14 -15.70 -5.80 -0.18
C GLY A 14 -14.75 -5.14 0.82
N VAL A 15 -13.70 -5.84 1.28
CA VAL A 15 -12.72 -5.26 2.20
C VAL A 15 -11.80 -4.32 1.42
N HIS A 16 -11.83 -3.05 1.81
CA HIS A 16 -10.91 -2.03 1.30
C HIS A 16 -9.55 -2.18 1.99
N ALA A 17 -8.59 -2.78 1.28
CA ALA A 17 -7.22 -2.99 1.75
C ALA A 17 -6.40 -1.69 1.73
N LEU A 18 -6.53 -0.92 0.65
CA LEU A 18 -5.80 0.33 0.45
C LEU A 18 -6.81 1.41 0.05
N ARG A 19 -6.74 2.58 0.69
CA ARG A 19 -7.64 3.70 0.45
C ARG A 19 -6.84 4.94 0.08
N GLY A 20 -6.48 5.07 -1.20
CA GLY A 20 -5.79 6.25 -1.73
C GLY A 20 -4.40 6.43 -1.11
N VAL A 21 -3.61 5.36 -1.06
CA VAL A 21 -2.28 5.38 -0.45
C VAL A 21 -1.29 6.09 -1.38
N GLU A 22 -0.59 7.07 -0.82
CA GLU A 22 0.54 7.77 -1.42
C GLU A 22 1.84 7.15 -0.88
N LEU A 23 2.73 6.68 -1.76
CA LEU A 23 3.98 6.04 -1.40
C LEU A 23 5.12 6.57 -2.26
N SER A 24 6.10 7.20 -1.62
CA SER A 24 7.36 7.61 -2.25
C SER A 24 8.51 6.77 -1.69
N ILE A 25 9.12 5.95 -2.54
CA ILE A 25 10.24 5.08 -2.18
C ILE A 25 11.53 5.64 -2.80
N PRO A 26 12.47 6.15 -1.97
CA PRO A 26 13.79 6.58 -2.44
C PRO A 26 14.64 5.38 -2.88
N LYS A 27 15.76 5.62 -3.56
CA LYS A 27 16.70 4.55 -3.92
C LYS A 27 17.29 3.96 -2.63
N GLY A 28 17.08 2.66 -2.39
CA GLY A 28 17.45 1.97 -1.16
C GLY A 28 16.51 0.80 -0.87
N MET A 29 16.55 0.26 0.35
CA MET A 29 15.65 -0.80 0.81
C MET A 29 14.54 -0.19 1.68
N PHE A 30 13.28 -0.54 1.39
CA PHE A 30 12.11 -0.08 2.14
C PHE A 30 11.30 -1.29 2.62
N GLY A 31 11.00 -1.34 3.92
CA GLY A 31 10.18 -2.38 4.53
C GLY A 31 8.79 -1.85 4.84
N LEU A 32 7.76 -2.44 4.24
CA LEU A 32 6.37 -2.19 4.60
C LEU A 32 6.02 -3.06 5.82
N LEU A 33 6.06 -2.47 7.02
CA LEU A 33 5.54 -3.10 8.23
C LEU A 33 4.06 -2.76 8.35
N CYS A 34 3.22 -3.69 7.91
CA CYS A 34 1.78 -3.61 8.07
C CYS A 34 1.36 -4.40 9.32
N PRO A 35 0.45 -3.86 10.17
CA PRO A 35 -0.19 -4.67 11.21
C PRO A 35 -0.85 -5.88 10.57
N ASN A 36 -0.72 -7.04 11.22
CA ASN A 36 -1.26 -8.31 10.74
C ASN A 36 -2.76 -8.13 10.41
N SER A 37 -3.08 -8.07 9.11
CA SER A 37 -4.41 -7.92 8.44
C SER A 37 -4.58 -6.70 7.53
N ALA A 38 -3.56 -5.86 7.28
CA ALA A 38 -3.69 -4.72 6.34
C ALA A 38 -3.41 -5.05 4.85
N GLY A 39 -3.31 -6.33 4.47
CA GLY A 39 -3.17 -6.75 3.07
C GLY A 39 -1.75 -6.68 2.52
N ARG A 40 -0.92 -7.65 2.92
CA ARG A 40 0.23 -8.07 2.09
C ARG A 40 -0.26 -8.66 0.76
#